data_AF-A0A151ZG48-F1
#
_entry.id   AF-A0A151ZG48-F1
#
_cell.length_a   1.000
_cell.length_b   1.000
_cell.length_c   1.000
_cell.angle_alpha   90.00
_cell.angle_beta   90.00
_cell.angle_gamma   90.00
#
_symmetry.space_group_name_H-M   'P 1'
#
loop_
_entity.id
_entity.type
_entity.pdbx_description
1 polymer ?
#
loop_
_entity_poly.entity_id
_entity_poly.type
_entity_poly.pdbx_seq_one_letter_code
_entity_poly.pdbx_strand_id
1 'polypeptide(L)'
;MPIILTNNQTSEDPRIFTYKNPAFFPIDNKGWEKPSLVQNSNHKLYYDKYENVHNFHFCLELHSTFTYQGGEFFEFIGDDDVWVFINNLLVLDLGAPHDTIGTNGHGSVDLDSLDGLKIGKDYPFDFFYCERKSTESYIEISTSLKLKCKYQDYCGVCEGDGSSCCNAEDNCDDYNPCTIDKCPPPLTKRSKGQSIDEICIHEPIQCNSTACGEYACNRKSGQCELVSEKLCTYKDSCQIGKCQEKFGGCTYDSIKCLDNPLCSVGQCMNGTCHYTPITCEDNNKCTIDECNDKIGCTHRLLDCNDHDHCTTDSCHKDKGCVHTPISHCIPCSNSTKCETKNPCVNIECDPEAIGKCVSKPVVCDDLNKCTNNQCEVDPKTNQPFCKFTPIECPQTSLCEITYCNSTLGKCQSIPMSCDDSNPCTIDFCVDGQCEHVLDACDDGDKCTVDQCIVDKGGCVNSPLDCRASFNSSDICTEFTCDSQLGCIPTPKICPQSERFCEISQCDIVAGGCIYYNKTCITDNPDCEYGQCIEESRSCETKSYKPLPFKCSGAAKAGVAIAGAAVAGIVLGGVAVLLLAAFGAKKGFEHWRDSSNQRMTQVHANPLYVENPNVQHNPLYVSSTI
;
A
#
# COMPACT_ATOMS: atom_id res chain seq x y z
N MET A 1 21.74 19.15 28.66
CA MET A 1 22.95 19.65 29.36
C MET A 1 24.05 18.63 29.10
N PRO A 2 25.27 19.01 28.69
CA PRO A 2 26.30 18.02 28.37
C PRO A 2 26.89 17.41 29.66
N ILE A 3 26.87 16.08 29.76
CA ILE A 3 27.71 15.34 30.71
C ILE A 3 29.07 15.14 30.03
N ILE A 4 30.09 15.81 30.57
CA ILE A 4 31.44 15.74 30.01
C ILE A 4 32.26 14.81 30.90
N LEU A 5 32.45 13.58 30.43
CA LEU A 5 33.37 12.63 31.04
C LEU A 5 34.80 13.13 30.85
N THR A 6 35.52 13.33 31.95
CA THR A 6 36.90 13.82 31.92
C THR A 6 37.86 12.70 32.23
N ASN A 7 38.95 12.64 31.46
CA ASN A 7 40.08 11.80 31.79
C ASN A 7 40.90 12.52 32.86
N ASN A 8 40.75 12.10 34.12
CA ASN A 8 41.42 12.73 35.23
C ASN A 8 42.92 12.36 35.14
N GLN A 9 43.80 13.31 34.82
CA GLN A 9 45.24 13.05 34.63
C GLN A 9 45.97 12.57 35.89
N THR A 10 45.27 12.45 37.01
CA THR A 10 45.73 11.81 38.25
C THR A 10 45.48 10.29 38.27
N SER A 11 44.69 9.75 37.34
CA SER A 11 44.47 8.32 37.12
C SER A 11 45.74 7.68 36.56
N GLU A 12 46.18 6.56 37.16
CA GLU A 12 47.26 5.73 36.61
C GLU A 12 46.85 5.04 35.29
N ASP A 13 45.56 5.00 34.94
CA ASP A 13 45.05 4.47 33.67
C ASP A 13 44.41 5.59 32.82
N PRO A 14 45.03 6.00 31.70
CA PRO A 14 44.54 7.02 30.77
C PRO A 14 43.30 6.59 29.98
N ARG A 15 42.73 5.41 30.25
CA ARG A 15 41.48 4.96 29.64
C ARG A 15 40.26 5.24 30.51
N ILE A 16 40.45 5.62 31.77
CA ILE A 16 39.35 5.86 32.71
C ILE A 16 38.86 7.29 32.54
N PHE A 17 37.58 7.43 32.22
CA PHE A 17 36.87 8.69 32.16
C PHE A 17 35.88 8.77 33.32
N THR A 18 35.85 9.93 33.99
CA THR A 18 35.02 10.17 35.15
C THR A 18 34.19 11.44 35.00
N TYR A 19 32.94 11.38 35.42
CA TYR A 19 32.08 12.53 35.68
C TYR A 19 31.55 12.39 37.10
N LYS A 20 31.59 13.48 37.87
CA LYS A 20 31.10 13.51 39.25
C LYS A 20 30.43 14.83 39.50
N ASN A 21 29.17 14.80 39.91
CA ASN A 21 28.44 15.94 40.39
C ASN A 21 27.66 15.58 41.66
N PRO A 22 28.09 16.05 42.84
CA PRO A 22 27.43 15.75 44.11
C PRO A 22 26.16 16.57 44.38
N ALA A 23 25.77 17.47 43.47
CA ALA A 23 24.56 18.29 43.55
C ALA A 23 23.98 18.48 42.14
N PHE A 24 23.40 17.41 41.58
CA PHE A 24 22.99 17.35 40.19
C PHE A 24 21.54 17.78 39.98
N PHE A 25 21.34 19.09 39.78
CA PHE A 25 20.00 19.66 39.57
C PHE A 25 19.89 20.37 38.20
N PRO A 26 19.87 19.63 37.08
CA PRO A 26 20.00 20.19 35.73
C PRO A 26 18.80 21.02 35.27
N ILE A 27 17.66 20.88 35.94
CA ILE A 27 16.40 21.53 35.59
C ILE A 27 15.81 22.41 36.71
N ASP A 28 16.65 22.85 37.64
CA ASP A 28 16.25 23.88 38.61
C ASP A 28 15.65 25.10 37.90
N ASN A 29 14.57 25.64 38.50
CA ASN A 29 13.77 26.75 37.95
C ASN A 29 13.08 26.45 36.61
N LYS A 30 13.01 25.18 36.19
CA LYS A 30 12.25 24.71 35.01
C LYS A 30 11.17 23.72 35.43
N GLY A 31 10.26 23.41 34.51
CA GLY A 31 9.16 22.46 34.76
C GLY A 31 8.25 22.92 35.90
N TRP A 32 7.94 22.01 36.83
CA TRP A 32 6.99 22.21 37.92
C TRP A 32 7.42 23.29 38.93
N GLU A 33 8.73 23.50 39.06
CA GLU A 33 9.33 24.50 39.96
C GLU A 33 9.60 25.84 39.28
N LYS A 34 9.14 26.02 38.04
CA LYS A 34 9.26 27.30 37.33
C LYS A 34 8.58 28.40 38.16
N PRO A 35 9.27 29.50 38.52
CA PRO A 35 8.72 30.52 39.43
C PRO A 35 7.37 31.11 39.00
N SER A 36 7.10 31.18 37.69
CA SER A 36 5.83 31.65 37.14
C SER A 36 4.65 30.71 37.41
N LEU A 37 4.89 29.42 37.64
CA LEU A 37 3.87 28.41 37.94
C LEU A 37 3.63 28.27 39.45
N VAL A 38 4.66 28.51 40.26
CA VAL A 38 4.63 28.42 41.72
C VAL A 38 3.67 29.44 42.35
N GLN A 39 3.46 30.61 41.74
CA GLN A 39 2.58 31.64 42.31
C GLN A 39 1.07 31.36 42.18
N ASN A 40 0.67 30.40 41.32
CA ASN A 40 -0.74 30.18 40.95
C ASN A 40 -1.25 28.77 41.28
N SER A 41 -0.51 27.95 42.04
CA SER A 41 -0.85 26.54 42.23
C SER A 41 -0.46 26.01 43.62
N ASN A 42 -1.10 24.92 44.06
CA ASN A 42 -0.74 24.15 45.27
C ASN A 42 0.56 23.34 45.09
N HIS A 43 1.56 23.88 44.36
CA HIS A 43 2.81 23.17 44.10
C HIS A 43 3.62 23.00 45.38
N LYS A 44 4.01 21.75 45.65
CA LYS A 44 4.91 21.41 46.75
C LYS A 44 6.34 21.70 46.31
N LEU A 45 7.02 22.58 47.05
CA LEU A 45 8.46 22.77 46.92
C LEU A 45 9.20 21.68 47.69
N TYR A 46 10.32 21.24 47.14
CA TYR A 46 11.22 20.28 47.76
C TYR A 46 12.52 20.97 48.14
N TYR A 47 13.14 20.48 49.21
CA TYR A 47 14.28 21.14 49.83
C TYR A 47 15.39 20.12 50.09
N ASP A 48 16.63 20.51 49.80
CA ASP A 48 17.79 19.73 50.23
C ASP A 48 18.02 19.84 51.75
N LYS A 49 19.05 19.13 52.24
CA LYS A 49 19.48 19.18 53.66
C LYS A 49 19.96 20.55 54.15
N TYR A 50 20.14 21.51 53.24
CA TYR A 50 20.58 22.89 53.52
C TYR A 50 19.46 23.91 53.31
N GLU A 51 18.21 23.46 53.13
CA GLU A 51 17.02 24.29 52.89
C GLU A 51 17.03 25.03 51.54
N ASN A 52 17.82 24.60 50.57
CA ASN A 52 17.76 25.11 49.19
C ASN A 52 16.64 24.41 48.42
N VAL A 53 15.90 25.18 47.61
CA VAL A 53 14.86 24.66 46.72
C VAL A 53 15.48 24.07 45.46
N HIS A 54 15.15 22.82 45.14
CA HIS A 54 15.65 22.12 43.97
C HIS A 54 14.59 21.24 43.32
N ASN A 55 14.75 21.03 42.01
CA ASN A 55 13.87 20.15 41.25
C ASN A 55 14.42 18.73 41.29
N PHE A 56 13.82 17.89 42.13
CA PHE A 56 14.15 16.47 42.29
C PHE A 56 13.32 15.53 41.41
N HIS A 57 12.44 16.04 40.54
CA HIS A 57 11.52 15.19 39.76
C HIS A 57 11.88 15.28 38.28
N PHE A 58 12.95 14.60 37.91
CA PHE A 58 13.45 14.61 36.53
C PHE A 58 14.01 13.26 36.12
N CYS A 59 14.03 13.04 34.81
CA CYS A 59 14.78 11.96 34.19
C CYS A 59 15.76 12.53 33.18
N LEU A 60 16.84 11.81 32.99
CA LEU A 60 17.89 12.03 32.01
C LEU A 60 17.98 10.79 31.14
N GLU A 61 18.07 11.04 29.84
CA GLU A 61 18.32 10.06 28.81
C GLU A 61 19.60 10.47 28.05
N LEU A 62 20.46 9.49 27.79
CA LEU A 62 21.70 9.68 27.05
C LEU A 62 21.88 8.50 26.09
N HIS A 63 22.07 8.83 24.81
CA HIS A 63 22.47 7.90 23.77
C HIS A 63 23.91 8.14 23.34
N SER A 64 24.62 7.05 23.10
CA SER A 64 25.94 7.07 22.49
C SER A 64 26.23 5.72 21.86
N THR A 65 27.33 5.65 21.13
CA THR A 65 27.88 4.40 20.62
C THR A 65 29.31 4.25 21.12
N PHE A 66 29.80 3.03 21.26
CA PHE A 66 31.23 2.76 21.46
C PHE A 66 31.66 1.59 20.60
N THR A 67 32.97 1.48 20.36
CA THR A 67 33.56 0.32 19.68
C THR A 67 34.17 -0.58 20.74
N TYR A 68 33.69 -1.81 20.87
CA TYR A 68 34.20 -2.74 21.87
C TYR A 68 35.60 -3.25 21.48
N GLN A 69 36.56 -3.16 22.39
CA GLN A 69 37.96 -3.56 22.18
C GLN A 69 38.40 -4.70 23.11
N GLY A 70 37.68 -4.95 24.20
CA GLY A 70 38.04 -5.90 25.26
C GLY A 70 38.65 -5.18 26.47
N GLY A 71 38.24 -5.60 27.66
CA GLY A 71 38.68 -5.04 28.94
C GLY A 71 37.95 -3.77 29.36
N GLU A 72 36.84 -3.42 28.71
CA GLU A 72 36.04 -2.24 29.08
C GLU A 72 35.09 -2.47 30.25
N PHE A 73 34.81 -1.41 31.00
CA PHE A 73 33.84 -1.42 32.09
C PHE A 73 33.00 -0.13 32.11
N PHE A 74 31.85 -0.22 32.76
CA PHE A 74 31.04 0.92 33.16
C PHE A 74 30.68 0.81 34.65
N GLU A 75 30.68 1.94 35.34
CA GLU A 75 30.39 2.05 36.76
C GLU A 75 29.60 3.32 37.03
N PHE A 76 28.60 3.20 37.90
CA PHE A 76 27.74 4.27 38.35
C PHE A 76 27.65 4.28 39.87
N ILE A 77 27.71 5.47 40.46
CA ILE A 77 27.38 5.74 41.86
C ILE A 77 26.41 6.91 41.89
N GLY A 78 25.27 6.74 42.55
CA GLY A 78 24.28 7.82 42.66
C GLY A 78 22.98 7.40 43.32
N ASP A 79 22.09 8.37 43.42
CA ASP A 79 20.68 8.25 43.75
C ASP A 79 19.88 8.96 42.64
N ASP A 80 18.76 8.46 42.12
CA ASP A 80 18.02 7.28 42.52
C ASP A 80 18.09 6.20 41.40
N ASP A 81 17.14 6.16 40.48
CA ASP A 81 17.07 5.03 39.54
C ASP A 81 18.03 5.13 38.37
N VAL A 82 18.67 4.01 38.01
CA VAL A 82 19.52 3.90 36.82
C VAL A 82 19.23 2.64 36.03
N TRP A 83 19.16 2.80 34.71
CA TRP A 83 19.17 1.69 33.76
C TRP A 83 20.23 1.93 32.69
N VAL A 84 21.03 0.91 32.42
CA VAL A 84 22.05 0.94 31.36
C VAL A 84 21.79 -0.19 30.39
N PHE A 85 21.73 0.16 29.11
CA PHE A 85 21.63 -0.80 28.03
C PHE A 85 22.90 -0.78 27.18
N ILE A 86 23.43 -1.96 26.88
CA ILE A 86 24.54 -2.15 25.95
C ILE A 86 24.10 -3.18 24.93
N ASN A 87 24.30 -2.90 23.64
CA ASN A 87 23.84 -3.78 22.56
C ASN A 87 22.33 -4.08 22.64
N ASN A 88 21.54 -3.05 23.00
CA ASN A 88 20.09 -3.13 23.20
C ASN A 88 19.66 -4.13 24.29
N LEU A 89 20.56 -4.51 25.19
CA LEU A 89 20.29 -5.40 26.31
C LEU A 89 20.50 -4.67 27.62
N LEU A 90 19.59 -4.87 28.58
CA LEU A 90 19.71 -4.33 29.94
C LEU A 90 20.89 -5.00 30.64
N VAL A 91 21.91 -4.21 30.99
CA VAL A 91 23.15 -4.69 31.64
C VAL A 91 23.36 -4.17 33.06
N LEU A 92 22.69 -3.07 33.42
CA LEU A 92 22.65 -2.56 34.79
C LEU A 92 21.25 -2.04 35.10
N ASP A 93 20.70 -2.47 36.23
CA ASP A 93 19.41 -2.02 36.76
C ASP A 93 19.59 -1.73 38.24
N LEU A 94 19.61 -0.44 38.57
CA LEU A 94 19.58 0.07 39.95
C LEU A 94 18.23 0.76 40.20
N GLY A 95 17.14 0.20 39.68
CA GLY A 95 15.80 0.69 39.95
C GLY A 95 15.35 0.45 41.41
N ALA A 96 14.48 1.34 41.86
CA ALA A 96 13.91 1.51 43.21
C ALA A 96 14.68 2.47 44.13
N PRO A 97 13.98 3.18 45.05
CA PRO A 97 14.58 4.14 45.97
C PRO A 97 15.81 3.64 46.71
N HIS A 98 16.97 4.25 46.49
CA HIS A 98 18.21 3.98 47.22
C HIS A 98 19.04 5.24 47.52
N ASP A 99 19.91 5.13 48.51
CA ASP A 99 20.86 6.18 48.88
C ASP A 99 22.25 5.86 48.31
N THR A 100 23.07 6.89 48.10
CA THR A 100 24.49 6.77 47.74
C THR A 100 25.34 6.03 48.78
N ILE A 101 24.84 5.89 50.01
CA ILE A 101 25.55 5.28 51.15
C ILE A 101 25.04 3.84 51.35
N GLY A 102 25.56 2.91 50.55
CA GLY A 102 25.24 1.48 50.65
C GLY A 102 25.65 0.70 49.40
N THR A 103 25.40 -0.61 49.37
CA THR A 103 25.63 -1.47 48.18
C THR A 103 24.60 -1.24 47.07
N ASN A 104 23.55 -0.45 47.31
CA ASN A 104 22.39 -0.34 46.42
C ASN A 104 22.49 0.84 45.45
N GLY A 105 23.22 1.91 45.81
CA GLY A 105 23.48 3.06 44.93
C GLY A 105 24.76 2.94 44.11
N HIS A 106 25.36 1.75 44.06
CA HIS A 106 26.58 1.45 43.30
C HIS A 106 26.32 0.29 42.36
N GLY A 107 26.60 0.49 41.07
CA GLY A 107 26.47 -0.53 40.04
C GLY A 107 27.69 -0.53 39.13
N SER A 108 28.15 -1.71 38.74
CA SER A 108 29.24 -1.85 37.79
C SER A 108 29.02 -3.05 36.87
N VAL A 109 29.42 -2.89 35.62
CA VAL A 109 29.41 -3.93 34.59
C VAL A 109 30.80 -4.03 33.97
N ASP A 110 31.32 -5.25 33.94
CA ASP A 110 32.48 -5.66 33.15
C ASP A 110 31.99 -6.15 31.80
N LEU A 111 32.36 -5.48 30.71
CA LEU A 111 31.85 -5.80 29.38
C LEU A 111 32.39 -7.15 28.86
N ASP A 112 33.52 -7.63 29.37
CA ASP A 112 34.06 -8.94 28.97
C ASP A 112 33.19 -10.11 29.48
N SER A 113 32.31 -9.83 30.45
CA SER A 113 31.33 -10.80 30.96
C SER A 113 30.04 -10.86 30.14
N LEU A 114 29.85 -9.94 29.18
CA LEU A 114 28.64 -9.85 28.38
C LEU A 114 28.72 -10.73 27.13
N ASP A 115 27.70 -11.55 26.92
CA ASP A 115 27.58 -12.36 25.71
C ASP A 115 27.24 -11.49 24.49
N GLY A 116 27.83 -11.82 23.33
CA GLY A 116 27.48 -11.22 22.03
C GLY A 116 28.31 -10.00 21.62
N LEU A 117 29.16 -9.48 22.51
CA LEU A 117 30.14 -8.45 22.15
C LEU A 117 31.31 -9.06 21.35
N LYS A 118 31.67 -8.41 20.25
CA LYS A 118 32.77 -8.81 19.36
C LYS A 118 33.74 -7.66 19.21
N ILE A 119 35.02 -7.93 19.42
CA ILE A 119 36.09 -6.94 19.29
C ILE A 119 36.00 -6.28 17.90
N GLY A 120 36.07 -4.95 17.88
CA GLY A 120 36.00 -4.12 16.68
C GLY A 120 34.60 -3.86 16.14
N LYS A 121 33.54 -4.24 16.87
CA LYS A 121 32.15 -3.90 16.53
C LYS A 121 31.65 -2.72 17.35
N ASP A 122 30.79 -1.95 16.71
CA ASP A 122 30.09 -0.81 17.31
C ASP A 122 28.82 -1.30 18.00
N TYR A 123 28.60 -0.80 19.22
CA TYR A 123 27.43 -1.13 20.02
C TYR A 123 26.79 0.15 20.58
N PRO A 124 25.45 0.25 20.57
CA PRO A 124 24.74 1.32 21.25
C PRO A 124 24.94 1.21 22.76
N PHE A 125 25.01 2.37 23.40
CA PHE A 125 25.08 2.58 24.83
C PHE A 125 23.98 3.58 25.20
N ASP A 126 22.99 3.11 25.94
CA ASP A 126 21.87 3.92 26.42
C ASP A 126 21.89 3.97 27.94
N PHE A 127 21.77 5.18 28.46
CA PHE A 127 21.81 5.45 29.89
C PHE A 127 20.58 6.26 30.29
N PHE A 128 19.82 5.72 31.24
CA PHE A 128 18.65 6.36 31.82
C PHE A 128 18.88 6.56 33.30
N TYR A 129 18.60 7.78 33.77
CA TYR A 129 18.73 8.15 35.16
C TYR A 129 17.51 8.96 35.58
N CYS A 130 16.79 8.53 36.61
CA CYS A 130 15.65 9.26 37.13
C CYS A 130 15.87 9.62 38.59
N GLU A 131 15.80 10.92 38.88
CA GLU A 131 15.76 11.42 40.23
C GLU A 131 14.32 11.39 40.74
N ARG A 132 14.11 10.77 41.89
CA ARG A 132 12.85 10.74 42.62
C ARG A 132 13.03 11.00 44.11
N LYS A 133 14.27 10.92 44.60
CA LYS A 133 14.61 11.21 45.99
C LYS A 133 14.58 12.71 46.19
N SER A 134 13.77 13.16 47.13
CA SER A 134 13.44 14.57 47.25
C SER A 134 14.31 15.37 48.23
N THR A 135 15.54 14.91 48.49
CA THR A 135 16.43 15.49 49.52
C THR A 135 17.90 15.57 49.10
N GLU A 136 18.33 14.82 48.09
CA GLU A 136 19.68 14.78 47.55
C GLU A 136 19.61 14.36 46.07
N SER A 137 20.59 14.76 45.27
CA SER A 137 20.77 14.25 43.90
C SER A 137 22.26 14.22 43.56
N TYR A 138 22.76 13.01 43.31
CA TYR A 138 24.16 12.69 43.13
C TYR A 138 24.34 11.80 41.92
N ILE A 139 25.31 12.17 41.08
CA ILE A 139 25.72 11.35 39.94
C ILE A 139 27.23 11.26 39.86
N GLU A 140 27.73 10.03 39.77
CA GLU A 140 29.11 9.73 39.45
C GLU A 140 29.17 8.57 38.46
N ILE A 141 29.83 8.80 37.34
CA ILE A 141 30.05 7.82 36.28
C ILE A 141 31.55 7.63 36.15
N SER A 142 32.00 6.39 36.22
CA SER A 142 33.37 5.98 35.91
C SER A 142 33.33 4.91 34.84
N THR A 143 34.05 5.09 33.74
CA THR A 143 34.01 4.14 32.63
C THR A 143 35.29 4.16 31.81
N SER A 144 35.60 3.05 31.16
CA SER A 144 36.62 3.00 30.11
C SER A 144 36.04 3.03 28.70
N LEU A 145 34.71 3.13 28.57
CA LEU A 145 34.06 3.21 27.27
C LEU A 145 34.45 4.50 26.57
N LYS A 146 35.04 4.36 25.39
CA LYS A 146 35.29 5.49 24.50
C LYS A 146 34.00 5.82 23.74
N LEU A 147 33.08 6.47 24.46
CA LEU A 147 31.82 6.95 23.91
C LEU A 147 32.09 7.89 22.73
N LYS A 148 31.39 7.64 21.62
CA LYS A 148 31.43 8.43 20.41
C LYS A 148 30.03 8.90 20.06
N CYS A 149 30.02 10.01 19.33
CA CYS A 149 28.82 10.58 18.77
C CYS A 149 28.86 10.39 17.26
N LYS A 150 28.05 9.46 16.74
CA LYS A 150 28.01 9.20 15.29
C LYS A 150 27.47 10.41 14.52
N TYR A 151 26.48 11.09 15.08
CA TYR A 151 25.91 12.32 14.55
C TYR A 151 25.28 13.13 15.68
N GLN A 152 25.02 14.41 15.45
CA GLN A 152 24.17 15.24 16.29
C GLN A 152 22.91 15.58 15.51
N ASP A 153 21.77 15.54 16.18
CA ASP A 153 20.52 16.01 15.60
C ASP A 153 20.50 17.55 15.49
N TYR A 154 19.46 18.10 14.86
CA TYR A 154 19.26 19.55 14.75
C TYR A 154 18.98 20.26 16.08
N CYS A 155 18.76 19.50 17.17
CA CYS A 155 18.67 20.01 18.54
C CYS A 155 20.03 20.05 19.25
N GLY A 156 21.06 19.45 18.66
CA GLY A 156 22.40 19.32 19.24
C GLY A 156 22.53 18.15 20.22
N VAL A 157 21.60 17.20 20.21
CA VAL A 157 21.65 15.97 20.99
C VAL A 157 22.43 14.91 20.22
N CYS A 158 23.32 14.22 20.93
CA CYS A 158 24.12 13.16 20.34
C CYS A 158 23.23 11.96 20.01
N GLU A 159 23.28 11.48 18.77
CA GLU A 159 22.46 10.36 18.28
C GLU A 159 20.95 10.56 18.59
N GLY A 160 20.53 11.82 18.67
CA GLY A 160 19.14 12.19 18.97
C GLY A 160 18.21 11.99 17.78
N ASP A 161 16.92 11.98 18.07
CA ASP A 161 15.82 11.86 17.11
C ASP A 161 15.16 13.23 16.81
N GLY A 162 15.66 14.32 17.40
CA GLY A 162 15.09 15.66 17.25
C GLY A 162 13.91 16.00 18.16
N SER A 163 13.39 15.04 18.94
CA SER A 163 12.24 15.24 19.84
C SER A 163 12.56 16.15 21.03
N SER A 164 13.84 16.28 21.38
CA SER A 164 14.29 17.12 22.51
C SER A 164 14.01 18.61 22.35
N CYS A 165 13.75 19.07 21.11
CA CYS A 165 13.42 20.46 20.84
C CYS A 165 12.32 20.67 19.79
N CYS A 166 11.82 19.62 19.15
CA CYS A 166 10.71 19.69 18.21
C CYS A 166 9.56 18.78 18.66
N ASN A 167 8.34 19.31 18.57
CA ASN A 167 7.11 18.57 18.76
C ASN A 167 6.16 18.94 17.61
N ALA A 168 5.70 17.92 16.88
CA ALA A 168 4.81 18.05 15.72
C ALA A 168 3.52 18.82 16.05
N GLU A 169 2.98 18.67 17.25
CA GLU A 169 1.69 19.22 17.70
C GLU A 169 1.81 20.58 18.41
N ASP A 170 3.02 21.09 18.67
CA ASP A 170 3.22 22.32 19.44
C ASP A 170 4.03 23.36 18.67
N ASN A 171 5.34 23.15 18.55
CA ASN A 171 6.25 24.13 17.95
C ASN A 171 6.56 23.86 16.46
N CYS A 172 5.82 22.92 15.87
CA CYS A 172 5.91 22.51 14.48
C CYS A 172 4.53 22.44 13.81
N ASP A 173 3.46 22.76 14.52
CA ASP A 173 2.09 22.84 14.01
C ASP A 173 1.90 24.14 13.22
N ASP A 174 1.48 24.06 11.94
CA ASP A 174 1.14 25.24 11.13
C ASP A 174 -0.34 25.67 11.28
N TYR A 175 -1.08 24.98 12.15
CA TYR A 175 -2.51 25.11 12.42
C TYR A 175 -3.39 24.88 11.19
N ASN A 176 -2.85 24.22 10.16
CA ASN A 176 -3.60 23.85 8.98
C ASN A 176 -4.01 22.37 9.09
N PRO A 177 -5.31 22.06 9.30
CA PRO A 177 -5.76 20.68 9.46
C PRO A 177 -5.65 19.86 8.16
N CYS A 178 -5.22 20.47 7.05
CA CYS A 178 -4.94 19.80 5.78
C CYS A 178 -3.44 19.56 5.53
N THR A 179 -2.61 19.70 6.55
CA THR A 179 -1.20 19.31 6.56
C THR A 179 -0.95 18.28 7.65
N ILE A 180 -0.01 17.38 7.38
CA ILE A 180 0.57 16.49 8.36
C ILE A 180 1.90 17.11 8.75
N ASP A 181 1.94 17.64 9.96
CA ASP A 181 3.11 18.32 10.49
C ASP A 181 4.07 17.30 11.07
N LYS A 182 5.34 17.42 10.66
CA LYS A 182 6.41 16.51 11.06
C LYS A 182 7.64 17.32 11.43
N CYS A 183 8.25 16.89 12.53
CA CYS A 183 9.61 17.27 12.83
C CYS A 183 10.55 16.82 11.69
N PRO A 184 11.54 17.65 11.32
CA PRO A 184 12.46 17.30 10.24
C PRO A 184 13.32 16.08 10.61
N PRO A 185 13.93 15.38 9.64
CA PRO A 185 14.87 14.30 9.92
C PRO A 185 16.04 14.77 10.79
N PRO A 186 16.59 13.94 11.68
CA PRO A 186 17.62 14.37 12.64
C PRO A 186 18.86 14.99 12.02
N LEU A 187 19.28 14.55 10.82
CA LEU A 187 20.44 15.11 10.11
C LEU A 187 20.19 16.48 9.44
N THR A 188 19.00 17.07 9.63
CA THR A 188 18.68 18.40 9.11
C THR A 188 19.62 19.45 9.70
N LYS A 189 20.17 20.32 8.85
CA LYS A 189 21.08 21.38 9.31
C LYS A 189 20.26 22.59 9.78
N ARG A 190 20.43 22.96 11.04
CA ARG A 190 19.82 24.15 11.64
C ARG A 190 20.85 25.27 11.81
N SER A 191 20.54 26.45 11.29
CA SER A 191 21.40 27.63 11.46
C SER A 191 21.29 28.19 12.88
N LYS A 192 22.36 28.81 13.38
CA LYS A 192 22.36 29.39 14.74
C LYS A 192 21.32 30.50 14.85
N GLY A 193 20.31 30.30 15.70
CA GLY A 193 19.21 31.26 15.91
C GLY A 193 17.99 31.03 15.02
N GLN A 194 18.05 30.07 14.09
CA GLN A 194 16.89 29.63 13.31
C GLN A 194 15.87 28.97 14.24
N SER A 195 14.59 29.31 14.12
CA SER A 195 13.54 28.69 14.92
C SER A 195 13.18 27.30 14.38
N ILE A 196 12.42 26.51 15.15
CA ILE A 196 12.10 25.12 14.78
C ILE A 196 11.01 25.07 13.71
N ASP A 197 10.01 25.94 13.80
CA ASP A 197 8.95 26.13 12.82
C ASP A 197 9.50 26.40 11.40
N GLU A 198 10.63 27.09 11.26
CA GLU A 198 11.25 27.36 9.97
C GLU A 198 11.85 26.13 9.27
N ILE A 199 12.09 25.04 10.00
CA ILE A 199 12.65 23.79 9.47
C ILE A 199 11.65 22.63 9.52
N CYS A 200 10.42 22.89 9.92
CA CYS A 200 9.34 21.91 9.97
C CYS A 200 8.90 21.46 8.58
N ILE A 201 8.38 20.23 8.53
CA ILE A 201 7.83 19.64 7.31
C ILE A 201 6.31 19.63 7.44
N HIS A 202 5.65 20.35 6.54
CA HIS A 202 4.19 20.41 6.45
C HIS A 202 3.75 19.72 5.16
N GLU A 203 3.41 18.43 5.26
CA GLU A 203 3.01 17.63 4.10
C GLU A 203 1.50 17.77 3.85
N PRO A 204 1.05 18.26 2.69
CA PRO A 204 -0.38 18.34 2.41
C PRO A 204 -1.02 16.96 2.43
N ILE A 205 -2.16 16.83 3.14
CA ILE A 205 -2.96 15.61 3.14
C ILE A 205 -3.33 15.26 1.69
N GLN A 206 -2.86 14.10 1.23
CA GLN A 206 -3.19 13.57 -0.08
C GLN A 206 -4.51 12.82 0.00
N CYS A 207 -5.53 13.36 -0.68
CA CYS A 207 -6.82 12.72 -0.79
C CYS A 207 -6.85 11.87 -2.07
N ASN A 208 -6.93 10.56 -1.92
CA ASN A 208 -7.00 9.66 -3.05
C ASN A 208 -8.33 9.86 -3.78
N SER A 209 -8.25 10.35 -5.02
CA SER A 209 -9.38 10.33 -5.93
C SER A 209 -9.73 8.90 -6.31
N THR A 210 -11.01 8.69 -6.58
CA THR A 210 -11.58 7.41 -7.00
C THR A 210 -11.88 7.44 -8.50
N ALA A 211 -12.36 6.32 -9.05
CA ALA A 211 -12.75 6.30 -10.46
C ALA A 211 -13.97 7.20 -10.73
N CYS A 212 -14.78 7.52 -9.71
CA CYS A 212 -16.01 8.32 -9.84
C CYS A 212 -16.03 9.65 -9.09
N GLY A 213 -14.96 10.04 -8.40
CA GLY A 213 -14.95 11.30 -7.66
C GLY A 213 -13.56 11.78 -7.27
N GLU A 214 -13.38 13.10 -7.32
CA GLU A 214 -12.21 13.79 -6.80
C GLU A 214 -12.46 14.19 -5.36
N TYR A 215 -11.47 13.92 -4.51
CA TYR A 215 -11.50 14.26 -3.10
C TYR A 215 -10.44 15.32 -2.81
N ALA A 216 -10.77 16.28 -1.96
CA ALA A 216 -9.80 17.24 -1.45
C ALA A 216 -10.00 17.44 0.05
N CYS A 217 -8.92 17.81 0.74
CA CYS A 217 -9.00 18.05 2.16
C CYS A 217 -9.82 19.32 2.46
N ASN A 218 -10.82 19.19 3.33
CA ASN A 218 -11.61 20.30 3.81
C ASN A 218 -10.86 21.02 4.94
N ARG A 219 -10.54 22.30 4.73
CA ARG A 219 -9.76 23.13 5.68
C ARG A 219 -10.40 23.37 7.05
N LYS A 220 -11.65 22.96 7.28
CA LYS A 220 -12.33 23.04 8.58
C LYS A 220 -12.32 21.72 9.32
N SER A 221 -12.52 20.61 8.62
CA SER A 221 -12.61 19.27 9.23
C SER A 221 -11.27 18.53 9.22
N GLY A 222 -10.34 18.91 8.34
CA GLY A 222 -9.11 18.15 8.08
C GLY A 222 -9.36 16.83 7.34
N GLN A 223 -10.57 16.60 6.87
CA GLN A 223 -10.98 15.34 6.24
C GLN A 223 -11.04 15.46 4.72
N CYS A 224 -10.70 14.37 4.03
CA CYS A 224 -10.88 14.25 2.58
C CYS A 224 -12.36 14.15 2.24
N GLU A 225 -12.88 15.18 1.58
CA GLU A 225 -14.28 15.28 1.19
C GLU A 225 -14.40 15.36 -0.34
N LEU A 226 -15.49 14.84 -0.86
CA LEU A 226 -15.80 14.86 -2.30
C LEU A 226 -15.97 16.30 -2.75
N VAL A 227 -15.16 16.72 -3.72
CA VAL A 227 -15.23 18.08 -4.30
C VAL A 227 -15.81 18.08 -5.71
N SER A 228 -15.71 16.96 -6.42
CA SER A 228 -16.20 16.83 -7.79
C SER A 228 -16.59 15.39 -8.08
N GLU A 229 -17.83 15.16 -8.53
CA GLU A 229 -18.25 13.86 -9.05
C GLU A 229 -17.85 13.73 -10.52
N LYS A 230 -17.38 12.54 -10.93
CA LYS A 230 -17.10 12.25 -12.33
C LYS A 230 -18.41 12.18 -13.11
N LEU A 231 -18.62 13.20 -13.93
CA LEU A 231 -19.76 13.26 -14.85
C LEU A 231 -19.51 12.32 -16.04
N CYS A 232 -20.13 11.14 -15.99
CA CYS A 232 -20.19 10.24 -17.15
C CYS A 232 -21.21 10.76 -18.16
N THR A 233 -20.80 11.73 -18.97
CA THR A 233 -21.59 12.20 -20.11
C THR A 233 -21.79 11.08 -21.13
N TYR A 234 -22.85 11.19 -21.93
CA TYR A 234 -23.08 10.42 -23.14
C TYR A 234 -21.76 10.20 -23.93
N LYS A 235 -21.33 8.95 -24.14
CA LYS A 235 -20.22 8.61 -25.05
C LYS A 235 -20.62 8.92 -26.50
N ASP A 236 -21.90 8.68 -26.81
CA ASP A 236 -22.64 9.22 -27.95
C ASP A 236 -24.11 9.44 -27.56
N SER A 237 -24.92 10.04 -28.44
CA SER A 237 -26.33 10.35 -28.14
C SER A 237 -27.22 9.16 -27.78
N CYS A 238 -26.73 7.93 -27.89
CA CYS A 238 -27.47 6.68 -27.73
C CYS A 238 -26.95 5.80 -26.59
N GLN A 239 -26.03 6.33 -25.78
CA GLN A 239 -25.43 5.64 -24.64
C GLN A 239 -25.51 6.51 -23.38
N ILE A 240 -26.18 6.03 -22.33
CA ILE A 240 -26.29 6.75 -21.06
C ILE A 240 -25.14 6.33 -20.15
N GLY A 241 -24.25 7.27 -19.84
CA GLY A 241 -23.14 7.06 -18.91
C GLY A 241 -23.60 7.11 -17.46
N LYS A 242 -23.12 6.16 -16.65
CA LYS A 242 -23.19 6.18 -15.18
C LYS A 242 -21.83 5.83 -14.63
N CYS A 243 -21.38 6.54 -13.59
CA CYS A 243 -20.14 6.16 -12.93
C CYS A 243 -20.40 5.05 -11.91
N GLN A 244 -19.63 3.98 -11.97
CA GLN A 244 -19.71 2.85 -11.05
C GLN A 244 -18.30 2.43 -10.63
N GLU A 245 -17.98 2.60 -9.34
CA GLU A 245 -16.68 2.24 -8.75
C GLU A 245 -16.31 0.78 -8.98
N LYS A 246 -17.31 -0.13 -8.88
CA LYS A 246 -17.15 -1.57 -9.11
C LYS A 246 -16.58 -1.88 -10.50
N PHE A 247 -16.82 -1.02 -11.47
CA PHE A 247 -16.42 -1.20 -12.86
C PHE A 247 -15.29 -0.23 -13.28
N GLY A 248 -14.59 0.37 -12.31
CA GLY A 248 -13.42 1.22 -12.58
C GLY A 248 -13.74 2.55 -13.26
N GLY A 249 -15.00 3.02 -13.22
CA GLY A 249 -15.39 4.33 -13.75
C GLY A 249 -16.71 4.34 -14.51
N CYS A 250 -16.72 5.01 -15.67
CA CYS A 250 -17.95 5.19 -16.45
C CYS A 250 -18.35 3.91 -17.18
N THR A 251 -19.55 3.42 -16.89
CA THR A 251 -20.26 2.37 -17.64
C THR A 251 -21.32 3.01 -18.53
N TYR A 252 -21.60 2.41 -19.69
CA TYR A 252 -22.53 2.97 -20.67
C TYR A 252 -23.67 1.99 -20.97
N ASP A 253 -24.90 2.39 -20.67
CA ASP A 253 -26.09 1.64 -21.07
C ASP A 253 -26.55 2.09 -22.46
N SER A 254 -26.56 1.19 -23.45
CA SER A 254 -27.10 1.47 -24.78
C SER A 254 -28.63 1.61 -24.74
N ILE A 255 -29.17 2.64 -25.39
CA ILE A 255 -30.62 2.77 -25.62
C ILE A 255 -31.05 1.63 -26.55
N LYS A 256 -31.66 0.58 -25.97
CA LYS A 256 -32.19 -0.55 -26.73
C LYS A 256 -33.46 -0.13 -27.46
N CYS A 257 -33.34 0.15 -28.76
CA CYS A 257 -34.48 0.18 -29.65
C CYS A 257 -34.89 -1.26 -29.94
N LEU A 258 -36.05 -1.68 -29.45
CA LEU A 258 -36.58 -3.02 -29.70
C LEU A 258 -36.92 -3.11 -31.19
N ASP A 259 -36.03 -3.68 -31.97
CA ASP A 259 -36.26 -3.99 -33.38
C ASP A 259 -37.50 -4.87 -33.52
N ASN A 260 -38.27 -4.67 -34.60
CA ASN A 260 -38.98 -5.80 -35.18
C ASN A 260 -38.06 -6.37 -36.27
N PRO A 261 -37.24 -7.40 -35.97
CA PRO A 261 -36.21 -7.91 -36.89
C PRO A 261 -36.78 -8.40 -38.24
N LEU A 262 -38.10 -8.47 -38.35
CA LEU A 262 -38.84 -8.90 -39.52
C LEU A 262 -39.26 -7.73 -40.43
N CYS A 263 -39.57 -6.54 -39.89
CA CYS A 263 -40.17 -5.45 -40.68
C CYS A 263 -39.72 -4.02 -40.36
N SER A 264 -38.95 -3.80 -39.31
CA SER A 264 -38.40 -2.47 -39.02
C SER A 264 -37.05 -2.55 -38.30
N VAL A 265 -36.12 -1.73 -38.74
CA VAL A 265 -34.84 -1.56 -38.05
C VAL A 265 -34.93 -0.32 -37.17
N GLY A 266 -34.87 -0.52 -35.86
CA GLY A 266 -34.81 0.52 -34.84
C GLY A 266 -33.39 1.02 -34.68
N GLN A 267 -33.12 2.23 -35.13
CA GLN A 267 -31.85 2.90 -34.91
C GLN A 267 -32.04 4.05 -33.94
N CYS A 268 -31.20 4.12 -32.92
CA CYS A 268 -31.18 5.31 -32.09
C CYS A 268 -30.50 6.46 -32.85
N MET A 269 -31.18 7.59 -32.95
CA MET A 269 -30.65 8.85 -33.49
C MET A 269 -30.94 9.96 -32.48
N ASN A 270 -29.91 10.66 -32.02
CA ASN A 270 -30.04 11.78 -31.06
C ASN A 270 -30.84 11.41 -29.79
N GLY A 271 -30.62 10.22 -29.24
CA GLY A 271 -31.28 9.77 -28.00
C GLY A 271 -32.73 9.34 -28.16
N THR A 272 -33.22 9.21 -29.40
CA THR A 272 -34.58 8.74 -29.71
C THR A 272 -34.52 7.56 -30.68
N CYS A 273 -35.36 6.56 -30.48
CA CYS A 273 -35.48 5.43 -31.42
C CYS A 273 -36.24 5.85 -32.68
N HIS A 274 -35.58 5.74 -33.82
CA HIS A 274 -36.15 5.89 -35.15
C HIS A 274 -36.27 4.51 -35.81
N TYR A 275 -37.47 4.17 -36.28
CA TYR A 275 -37.73 2.90 -36.92
C TYR A 275 -37.82 3.11 -38.43
N THR A 276 -36.91 2.50 -39.18
CA THR A 276 -36.96 2.50 -40.65
C THR A 276 -37.65 1.21 -41.11
N PRO A 277 -38.75 1.29 -41.88
CA PRO A 277 -39.40 0.10 -42.43
C PRO A 277 -38.47 -0.66 -43.38
N ILE A 278 -38.43 -1.99 -43.28
CA ILE A 278 -37.74 -2.84 -44.26
C ILE A 278 -38.58 -2.87 -45.54
N THR A 279 -37.99 -2.54 -46.68
CA THR A 279 -38.64 -2.65 -47.99
C THR A 279 -38.50 -4.06 -48.52
N CYS A 280 -39.62 -4.78 -48.64
CA CYS A 280 -39.65 -6.15 -49.16
C CYS A 280 -39.73 -6.22 -50.69
N GLU A 281 -39.24 -5.22 -51.41
CA GLU A 281 -39.36 -5.17 -52.88
C GLU A 281 -38.41 -6.20 -53.54
N ASP A 282 -38.95 -7.22 -54.20
CA ASP A 282 -38.15 -8.23 -54.92
C ASP A 282 -37.91 -7.86 -56.41
N ASN A 283 -38.38 -6.68 -56.82
CA ASN A 283 -38.38 -6.17 -58.20
C ASN A 283 -39.14 -7.07 -59.19
N ASN A 284 -40.07 -7.89 -58.72
CA ASN A 284 -40.92 -8.73 -59.53
C ASN A 284 -42.33 -8.13 -59.58
N LYS A 285 -42.75 -7.60 -60.72
CA LYS A 285 -44.12 -7.07 -60.90
C LYS A 285 -45.21 -8.15 -60.85
N CYS A 286 -44.81 -9.41 -60.68
CA CYS A 286 -45.68 -10.56 -60.53
C CYS A 286 -45.88 -10.98 -59.09
N THR A 287 -45.35 -10.22 -58.14
CA THR A 287 -45.57 -10.42 -56.72
C THR A 287 -46.19 -9.15 -56.13
N ILE A 288 -46.90 -9.34 -55.04
CA ILE A 288 -47.31 -8.28 -54.13
C ILE A 288 -46.45 -8.47 -52.89
N ASP A 289 -45.57 -7.51 -52.67
CA ASP A 289 -44.58 -7.53 -51.62
C ASP A 289 -45.17 -6.88 -50.36
N GLU A 290 -45.24 -7.64 -49.27
CA GLU A 290 -45.74 -7.17 -47.98
C GLU A 290 -44.81 -7.64 -46.87
N CYS A 291 -44.55 -6.74 -45.93
CA CYS A 291 -43.81 -7.10 -44.73
C CYS A 291 -44.79 -7.48 -43.62
N ASN A 292 -44.74 -8.73 -43.18
CA ASN A 292 -45.55 -9.22 -42.07
C ASN A 292 -44.76 -9.18 -40.76
N ASP A 293 -45.26 -8.48 -39.75
CA ASP A 293 -44.59 -8.32 -38.45
C ASP A 293 -44.25 -9.62 -37.71
N LYS A 294 -44.81 -10.76 -38.12
CA LYS A 294 -44.55 -12.09 -37.53
C LYS A 294 -43.76 -13.05 -38.45
N ILE A 295 -43.67 -12.75 -39.74
CA ILE A 295 -43.14 -13.67 -40.76
C ILE A 295 -42.00 -13.04 -41.59
N GLY A 296 -41.84 -11.71 -41.56
CA GLY A 296 -40.87 -10.97 -42.36
C GLY A 296 -41.41 -10.65 -43.75
N CYS A 297 -40.50 -10.47 -44.70
CA CYS A 297 -40.88 -10.21 -46.09
C CYS A 297 -41.63 -11.40 -46.69
N THR A 298 -42.80 -11.10 -47.27
CA THR A 298 -43.64 -12.04 -48.00
C THR A 298 -43.91 -11.49 -49.39
N HIS A 299 -43.85 -12.37 -50.39
CA HIS A 299 -44.01 -12.01 -51.80
C HIS A 299 -45.10 -12.90 -52.40
N ARG A 300 -46.36 -12.46 -52.33
CA ARG A 300 -47.45 -13.29 -52.83
C ARG A 300 -47.59 -13.13 -54.33
N LEU A 301 -47.74 -14.22 -55.08
CA LEU A 301 -47.96 -14.16 -56.52
C LEU A 301 -49.22 -13.33 -56.85
N LEU A 302 -49.07 -12.42 -57.81
CA LEU A 302 -50.15 -11.63 -58.37
C LEU A 302 -50.99 -12.53 -59.29
N ASP A 303 -52.28 -12.66 -58.98
CA ASP A 303 -53.23 -13.36 -59.86
C ASP A 303 -53.48 -12.52 -61.11
N CYS A 304 -53.00 -13.02 -62.25
CA CYS A 304 -53.11 -12.37 -63.55
C CYS A 304 -54.26 -12.92 -64.38
N ASN A 305 -55.17 -13.71 -63.80
CA ASN A 305 -56.29 -14.28 -64.52
C ASN A 305 -57.30 -13.19 -64.91
N ASP A 306 -57.41 -12.90 -66.21
CA ASP A 306 -58.36 -11.92 -66.73
C ASP A 306 -59.78 -12.49 -66.91
N HIS A 307 -59.96 -13.75 -66.51
CA HIS A 307 -61.17 -14.54 -66.62
C HIS A 307 -61.63 -14.76 -68.08
N ASP A 308 -60.75 -14.55 -69.06
CA ASP A 308 -60.98 -14.89 -70.46
C ASP A 308 -60.36 -16.27 -70.76
N HIS A 309 -61.20 -17.26 -71.08
CA HIS A 309 -60.70 -18.61 -71.41
C HIS A 309 -59.96 -18.69 -72.76
N CYS A 310 -59.99 -17.60 -73.54
CA CYS A 310 -59.26 -17.49 -74.79
C CYS A 310 -57.95 -16.71 -74.68
N THR A 311 -57.50 -16.41 -73.47
CA THR A 311 -56.17 -15.87 -73.19
C THR A 311 -55.35 -16.92 -72.43
N THR A 312 -54.04 -16.92 -72.68
CA THR A 312 -53.07 -17.54 -71.78
C THR A 312 -52.51 -16.44 -70.91
N ASP A 313 -52.94 -16.45 -69.66
CA ASP A 313 -52.47 -15.50 -68.67
C ASP A 313 -51.15 -15.97 -68.10
N SER A 314 -50.16 -15.09 -68.22
CA SER A 314 -48.84 -15.31 -67.68
C SER A 314 -48.40 -14.04 -67.00
N CYS A 315 -47.66 -14.15 -65.91
CA CYS A 315 -47.05 -12.99 -65.33
C CYS A 315 -45.58 -12.89 -65.75
N HIS A 316 -45.22 -11.76 -66.35
CA HIS A 316 -43.86 -11.48 -66.76
C HIS A 316 -43.18 -10.58 -65.73
N LYS A 317 -42.06 -11.02 -65.15
CA LYS A 317 -41.41 -10.35 -64.01
C LYS A 317 -41.24 -8.82 -64.15
N ASP A 318 -40.87 -8.33 -65.33
CA ASP A 318 -40.64 -6.89 -65.56
C ASP A 318 -41.87 -6.12 -66.10
N LYS A 319 -42.90 -6.82 -66.56
CA LYS A 319 -44.08 -6.24 -67.25
C LYS A 319 -45.39 -6.40 -66.48
N GLY A 320 -45.43 -7.26 -65.46
CA GLY A 320 -46.65 -7.63 -64.75
C GLY A 320 -47.49 -8.62 -65.57
N CYS A 321 -48.81 -8.59 -65.40
CA CYS A 321 -49.72 -9.49 -66.09
C CYS A 321 -49.70 -9.31 -67.61
N VAL A 322 -49.53 -10.42 -68.32
CA VAL A 322 -49.54 -10.52 -69.78
C VAL A 322 -50.57 -11.57 -70.19
N HIS A 323 -51.66 -11.11 -70.78
CA HIS A 323 -52.74 -11.95 -71.29
C HIS A 323 -52.51 -12.14 -72.81
N THR A 324 -52.08 -13.34 -73.20
CA THR A 324 -51.74 -13.64 -74.60
C THR A 324 -52.90 -14.36 -75.29
N PRO A 325 -53.54 -13.80 -76.33
CA PRO A 325 -54.65 -14.47 -77.01
C PRO A 325 -54.26 -15.81 -77.60
N ILE A 326 -55.09 -16.83 -77.37
CA ILE A 326 -54.93 -18.18 -77.94
C ILE A 326 -55.52 -18.19 -79.36
N SER A 327 -54.66 -18.41 -80.36
CA SER A 327 -55.08 -18.47 -81.77
C SER A 327 -55.98 -19.68 -82.02
N HIS A 328 -57.13 -19.47 -82.65
CA HIS A 328 -58.17 -20.49 -82.88
C HIS A 328 -58.83 -21.03 -81.60
N CYS A 329 -58.86 -20.23 -80.53
CA CYS A 329 -59.61 -20.57 -79.33
C CYS A 329 -61.06 -20.96 -79.64
N ILE A 330 -61.48 -22.10 -79.09
CA ILE A 330 -62.85 -22.58 -79.18
C ILE A 330 -63.62 -22.05 -77.96
N PRO A 331 -64.67 -21.21 -78.14
CA PRO A 331 -65.43 -20.68 -77.02
C PRO A 331 -66.18 -21.81 -76.27
N CYS A 332 -66.21 -21.75 -74.94
CA CYS A 332 -66.97 -22.69 -74.13
C CYS A 332 -68.44 -22.67 -74.58
N SER A 333 -68.96 -23.80 -75.07
CA SER A 333 -70.38 -23.95 -75.35
C SER A 333 -71.19 -23.86 -74.06
N ASN A 334 -72.32 -23.16 -74.06
CA ASN A 334 -73.25 -23.01 -72.92
C ASN A 334 -73.72 -24.36 -72.30
N SER A 335 -73.43 -25.49 -72.95
CA SER A 335 -73.78 -26.84 -72.51
C SER A 335 -72.77 -27.50 -71.56
N THR A 336 -71.56 -26.96 -71.37
CA THR A 336 -70.52 -27.58 -70.52
C THR A 336 -70.07 -26.62 -69.43
N LYS A 337 -70.62 -26.74 -68.23
CA LYS A 337 -70.14 -26.01 -67.05
C LYS A 337 -69.04 -26.82 -66.38
N CYS A 338 -67.80 -26.37 -66.46
CA CYS A 338 -66.69 -26.94 -65.69
C CYS A 338 -66.84 -26.48 -64.23
N GLU A 339 -67.28 -27.38 -63.35
CA GLU A 339 -67.46 -27.10 -61.92
C GLU A 339 -66.51 -27.98 -61.09
N THR A 340 -65.79 -27.36 -60.17
CA THR A 340 -64.90 -28.05 -59.21
C THR A 340 -65.53 -28.06 -57.83
N LYS A 341 -65.36 -29.16 -57.09
CA LYS A 341 -65.68 -29.23 -55.66
C LYS A 341 -64.52 -28.83 -54.76
N ASN A 342 -63.31 -28.69 -55.32
CA ASN A 342 -62.12 -28.27 -54.60
C ASN A 342 -61.74 -26.85 -55.06
N PRO A 343 -62.01 -25.80 -54.26
CA PRO A 343 -61.67 -24.42 -54.60
C PRO A 343 -60.16 -24.19 -54.82
N CYS A 344 -59.29 -25.05 -54.28
CA CYS A 344 -57.83 -25.00 -54.50
C CYS A 344 -57.37 -25.62 -55.84
N VAL A 345 -58.31 -25.97 -56.71
CA VAL A 345 -58.04 -26.47 -58.05
C VAL A 345 -58.92 -25.71 -59.02
N ASN A 346 -58.32 -24.81 -59.80
CA ASN A 346 -59.01 -24.12 -60.88
C ASN A 346 -59.36 -25.14 -61.96
N ILE A 347 -60.61 -25.11 -62.43
CA ILE A 347 -61.07 -25.96 -63.52
C ILE A 347 -61.55 -25.07 -64.66
N GLU A 348 -60.88 -25.16 -65.80
CA GLU A 348 -61.13 -24.32 -66.98
C GLU A 348 -61.46 -25.20 -68.18
N CYS A 349 -62.15 -24.67 -69.19
CA CYS A 349 -62.33 -25.39 -70.45
C CYS A 349 -60.96 -25.60 -71.12
N ASP A 350 -60.77 -26.75 -71.76
CA ASP A 350 -59.63 -26.99 -72.64
C ASP A 350 -59.75 -26.11 -73.89
N PRO A 351 -58.85 -25.13 -74.13
CA PRO A 351 -58.95 -24.21 -75.26
C PRO A 351 -58.80 -24.89 -76.62
N GLU A 352 -58.31 -26.14 -76.65
CA GLU A 352 -58.08 -26.92 -77.85
C GLU A 352 -59.12 -28.06 -78.05
N ALA A 353 -60.01 -28.30 -77.08
CA ALA A 353 -60.98 -29.40 -77.15
C ALA A 353 -62.39 -29.03 -76.64
N ILE A 354 -63.38 -29.11 -77.54
CA ILE A 354 -64.80 -28.87 -77.23
C ILE A 354 -65.27 -29.79 -76.08
N GLY A 355 -65.72 -29.18 -74.99
CA GLY A 355 -66.42 -29.86 -73.90
C GLY A 355 -65.52 -30.64 -72.93
N LYS A 356 -64.19 -30.46 -72.97
CA LYS A 356 -63.27 -31.00 -71.97
C LYS A 356 -62.86 -29.91 -70.97
N CYS A 357 -62.65 -30.30 -69.72
CA CYS A 357 -62.15 -29.41 -68.67
C CYS A 357 -60.74 -29.82 -68.25
N VAL A 358 -59.85 -28.86 -68.05
CA VAL A 358 -58.49 -29.04 -67.52
C VAL A 358 -58.43 -28.52 -66.08
N SER A 359 -57.82 -29.30 -65.19
CA SER A 359 -57.59 -28.90 -63.80
C SER A 359 -56.19 -28.31 -63.65
N LYS A 360 -56.09 -27.06 -63.17
CA LYS A 360 -54.85 -26.41 -62.76
C LYS A 360 -54.89 -26.21 -61.24
N PRO A 361 -53.97 -26.79 -60.45
CA PRO A 361 -53.90 -26.50 -59.03
C PRO A 361 -53.59 -25.02 -58.79
N VAL A 362 -54.21 -24.42 -57.77
CA VAL A 362 -53.86 -23.06 -57.32
C VAL A 362 -52.42 -23.11 -56.80
N VAL A 363 -51.54 -22.33 -57.43
CA VAL A 363 -50.12 -22.25 -57.05
C VAL A 363 -49.98 -21.25 -55.91
N CYS A 364 -49.78 -21.78 -54.70
CA CYS A 364 -49.42 -21.00 -53.53
C CYS A 364 -47.93 -21.18 -53.29
N ASP A 365 -47.12 -20.30 -53.87
CA ASP A 365 -45.69 -20.20 -53.59
C ASP A 365 -45.36 -18.72 -53.37
N ASP A 366 -44.85 -18.37 -52.19
CA ASP A 366 -44.42 -17.02 -51.84
C ASP A 366 -42.92 -16.80 -52.10
N LEU A 367 -42.26 -17.75 -52.78
CA LEU A 367 -40.83 -17.79 -53.06
C LEU A 367 -39.93 -17.76 -51.82
N ASN A 368 -40.52 -17.86 -50.61
CA ASN A 368 -39.79 -17.90 -49.36
C ASN A 368 -39.58 -19.37 -48.97
N LYS A 369 -38.33 -19.82 -48.95
CA LYS A 369 -38.02 -21.21 -48.57
C LYS A 369 -38.19 -21.49 -47.07
N CYS A 370 -38.52 -20.47 -46.28
CA CYS A 370 -38.77 -20.54 -44.85
C CYS A 370 -40.27 -20.56 -44.51
N THR A 371 -41.14 -20.79 -45.49
CA THR A 371 -42.57 -20.97 -45.30
C THR A 371 -43.03 -22.28 -45.92
N ASN A 372 -43.96 -22.95 -45.24
CA ASN A 372 -44.71 -24.06 -45.79
C ASN A 372 -45.97 -23.48 -46.43
N ASN A 373 -46.04 -23.62 -47.76
CA ASN A 373 -47.04 -22.94 -48.57
C ASN A 373 -48.16 -23.92 -48.94
N GLN A 374 -49.38 -23.63 -48.49
CA GLN A 374 -50.53 -24.50 -48.73
C GLN A 374 -51.76 -23.69 -49.13
N CYS A 375 -52.50 -24.17 -50.12
CA CYS A 375 -53.83 -23.63 -50.41
C CYS A 375 -54.84 -24.18 -49.40
N GLU A 376 -55.52 -23.28 -48.69
CA GLU A 376 -56.63 -23.57 -47.80
C GLU A 376 -57.93 -22.93 -48.35
N VAL A 377 -59.08 -23.42 -47.91
CA VAL A 377 -60.40 -22.88 -48.30
C VAL A 377 -60.94 -22.08 -47.13
N ASP A 378 -61.32 -20.83 -47.37
CA ASP A 378 -61.95 -19.99 -46.34
C ASP A 378 -63.31 -20.61 -45.97
N PRO A 379 -63.51 -21.03 -44.71
CA PRO A 379 -64.74 -21.68 -44.27
C PRO A 379 -65.98 -20.76 -44.32
N LYS A 380 -65.82 -19.44 -44.47
CA LYS A 380 -66.92 -18.47 -44.55
C LYS A 380 -67.31 -18.11 -45.97
N THR A 381 -66.34 -17.98 -46.87
CA THR A 381 -66.56 -17.52 -48.25
C THR A 381 -66.47 -18.65 -49.28
N ASN A 382 -65.98 -19.82 -48.86
CA ASN A 382 -65.70 -20.98 -49.71
C ASN A 382 -64.76 -20.67 -50.90
N GLN A 383 -63.93 -19.62 -50.75
CA GLN A 383 -62.91 -19.21 -51.72
C GLN A 383 -61.53 -19.76 -51.31
N PRO A 384 -60.67 -20.10 -52.28
CA PRO A 384 -59.30 -20.51 -51.98
C PRO A 384 -58.48 -19.31 -51.48
N PHE A 385 -57.60 -19.55 -50.51
CA PHE A 385 -56.58 -18.60 -50.11
C PHE A 385 -55.27 -19.34 -49.81
N CYS A 386 -54.14 -18.66 -50.04
CA CYS A 386 -52.83 -19.22 -49.72
C CYS A 386 -52.48 -18.95 -48.26
N LYS A 387 -52.16 -20.00 -47.52
CA LYS A 387 -51.63 -19.93 -46.17
C LYS A 387 -50.14 -20.25 -46.19
N PHE A 388 -49.37 -19.33 -45.62
CA PHE A 388 -47.92 -19.43 -45.50
C PHE A 388 -47.58 -19.62 -44.03
N THR A 389 -47.15 -20.82 -43.65
CA THR A 389 -46.80 -21.14 -42.25
C THR A 389 -45.29 -21.08 -42.08
N PRO A 390 -44.73 -20.23 -41.21
CA PRO A 390 -43.28 -20.13 -41.02
C PRO A 390 -42.67 -21.46 -40.55
N ILE A 391 -41.45 -21.76 -41.01
CA ILE A 391 -40.65 -22.85 -40.46
C ILE A 391 -40.17 -22.42 -39.07
N GLU A 392 -40.65 -23.10 -38.03
CA GLU A 392 -40.16 -22.91 -36.66
C GLU A 392 -38.78 -23.54 -36.51
N CYS A 393 -37.77 -22.71 -36.26
CA CYS A 393 -36.42 -23.17 -35.95
C CYS A 393 -36.32 -23.43 -34.44
N PRO A 394 -36.02 -24.67 -34.00
CA PRO A 394 -35.87 -24.97 -32.59
C PRO A 394 -34.63 -24.26 -32.05
N GLN A 395 -34.78 -23.58 -30.90
CA GLN A 395 -33.65 -22.98 -30.20
C GLN A 395 -32.71 -24.09 -29.72
N THR A 396 -31.48 -24.09 -30.22
CA THR A 396 -30.45 -25.06 -29.87
C THR A 396 -29.62 -24.63 -28.66
N SER A 397 -29.54 -23.33 -28.39
CA SER A 397 -28.79 -22.73 -27.27
C SER A 397 -29.47 -21.43 -26.82
N LEU A 398 -29.46 -21.14 -25.51
CA LEU A 398 -29.98 -19.88 -24.95
C LEU A 398 -29.09 -18.67 -25.31
N CYS A 399 -27.86 -18.91 -25.74
CA CYS A 399 -26.89 -17.88 -26.14
C CYS A 399 -26.73 -17.75 -27.66
N GLU A 400 -27.65 -18.34 -28.42
CA GLU A 400 -27.69 -18.23 -29.87
C GLU A 400 -29.08 -17.78 -30.32
N ILE A 401 -29.12 -16.89 -31.31
CA ILE A 401 -30.35 -16.53 -31.98
C ILE A 401 -30.48 -17.44 -33.19
N THR A 402 -31.43 -18.38 -33.13
CA THR A 402 -31.76 -19.24 -34.28
C THR A 402 -32.80 -18.57 -35.19
N TYR A 403 -32.55 -18.58 -36.50
CA TYR A 403 -33.45 -18.04 -37.52
C TYR A 403 -33.43 -18.90 -38.78
N CYS A 404 -34.50 -18.84 -39.58
CA CYS A 404 -34.53 -19.51 -40.89
C CYS A 404 -33.95 -18.58 -41.96
N ASN A 405 -32.90 -19.01 -42.65
CA ASN A 405 -32.33 -18.25 -43.75
C ASN A 405 -33.22 -18.39 -45.00
N SER A 406 -33.91 -17.31 -45.38
CA SER A 406 -34.89 -17.26 -46.49
C SER A 406 -34.31 -17.67 -47.86
N THR A 407 -32.99 -17.51 -48.07
CA THR A 407 -32.32 -17.90 -49.32
C THR A 407 -32.00 -19.39 -49.36
N LEU A 408 -31.61 -19.96 -48.21
CA LEU A 408 -31.17 -21.35 -48.08
C LEU A 408 -32.30 -22.32 -47.69
N GLY A 409 -33.39 -21.82 -47.10
CA GLY A 409 -34.48 -22.65 -46.56
C GLY A 409 -34.07 -23.52 -45.38
N LYS A 410 -33.03 -23.10 -44.64
CA LYS A 410 -32.45 -23.86 -43.53
C LYS A 410 -32.30 -22.98 -42.30
N CYS A 411 -32.52 -23.57 -41.13
CA CYS A 411 -32.23 -22.92 -39.86
C CYS A 411 -30.72 -22.69 -39.70
N GLN A 412 -30.37 -21.48 -39.26
CA GLN A 412 -29.02 -21.06 -38.91
C GLN A 412 -29.06 -20.40 -37.52
N SER A 413 -27.91 -20.37 -36.85
CA SER A 413 -27.76 -19.68 -35.58
C SER A 413 -26.63 -18.66 -35.65
N ILE A 414 -26.81 -17.54 -34.94
CA ILE A 414 -25.75 -16.55 -34.70
C ILE A 414 -25.58 -16.39 -33.19
N PRO A 415 -24.34 -16.21 -32.69
CA PRO A 415 -24.11 -15.97 -31.28
C PRO A 415 -24.75 -14.65 -30.83
N MET A 416 -25.32 -14.65 -29.63
CA MET A 416 -25.84 -13.45 -28.98
C MET A 416 -24.68 -12.49 -28.66
N SER A 417 -24.75 -11.24 -29.13
CA SER A 417 -23.75 -10.22 -28.81
C SER A 417 -24.03 -9.62 -27.44
N CYS A 418 -23.10 -9.78 -26.50
CA CYS A 418 -23.18 -9.21 -25.15
C CYS A 418 -22.23 -8.01 -24.93
N ASP A 419 -21.61 -7.49 -25.98
CA ASP A 419 -20.71 -6.33 -25.89
C ASP A 419 -21.42 -5.09 -25.26
N ASP A 420 -20.97 -4.67 -24.09
CA ASP A 420 -21.50 -3.49 -23.37
C ASP A 420 -20.73 -2.20 -23.70
N SER A 421 -19.80 -2.25 -24.66
CA SER A 421 -18.95 -1.15 -25.09
C SER A 421 -18.02 -0.59 -24.01
N ASN A 422 -17.85 -1.31 -22.89
CA ASN A 422 -16.88 -0.99 -21.86
C ASN A 422 -15.59 -1.80 -22.10
N PRO A 423 -14.45 -1.16 -22.41
CA PRO A 423 -13.20 -1.86 -22.67
C PRO A 423 -12.60 -2.53 -21.41
N CYS A 424 -13.21 -2.31 -20.24
CA CYS A 424 -12.80 -2.90 -18.97
C CYS A 424 -13.63 -4.09 -18.54
N THR A 425 -14.53 -4.57 -19.40
CA THR A 425 -15.33 -5.76 -19.12
C THR A 425 -15.07 -6.83 -20.17
N ILE A 426 -15.06 -8.06 -19.70
CA ILE A 426 -15.12 -9.25 -20.53
C ILE A 426 -16.59 -9.66 -20.60
N ASP A 427 -17.14 -9.56 -21.80
CA ASP A 427 -18.56 -9.76 -22.06
C ASP A 427 -18.83 -11.16 -22.60
N PHE A 428 -19.74 -11.88 -21.94
CA PHE A 428 -20.12 -13.22 -22.37
C PHE A 428 -21.57 -13.54 -21.98
N CYS A 429 -22.17 -14.48 -22.72
CA CYS A 429 -23.50 -14.97 -22.41
C CYS A 429 -23.43 -16.23 -21.54
N VAL A 430 -24.19 -16.24 -20.43
CA VAL A 430 -24.42 -17.41 -19.58
C VAL A 430 -25.92 -17.62 -19.46
N ASP A 431 -26.41 -18.81 -19.82
CA ASP A 431 -27.83 -19.19 -19.70
C ASP A 431 -28.82 -18.19 -20.32
N GLY A 432 -28.43 -17.51 -21.40
CA GLY A 432 -29.25 -16.51 -22.10
C GLY A 432 -29.29 -15.13 -21.45
N GLN A 433 -28.42 -14.88 -20.47
CA GLN A 433 -28.19 -13.57 -19.87
C GLN A 433 -26.78 -13.08 -20.19
N CYS A 434 -26.64 -11.79 -20.48
CA CYS A 434 -25.33 -11.18 -20.67
C CYS A 434 -24.70 -10.88 -19.31
N GLU A 435 -23.49 -11.36 -19.13
CA GLU A 435 -22.63 -11.12 -17.98
C GLU A 435 -21.44 -10.26 -18.41
N HIS A 436 -21.10 -9.28 -17.59
CA HIS A 436 -20.02 -8.32 -17.81
C HIS A 436 -19.11 -8.35 -16.59
N VAL A 437 -17.93 -8.97 -16.73
CA VAL A 437 -16.99 -9.15 -15.62
C VAL A 437 -15.80 -8.22 -15.81
N LEU A 438 -15.42 -7.51 -14.75
CA LEU A 438 -14.25 -6.63 -14.77
C LEU A 438 -13.00 -7.41 -15.21
N ASP A 439 -12.32 -6.91 -16.23
CA ASP A 439 -11.01 -7.41 -16.61
C ASP A 439 -10.00 -6.99 -15.52
N ALA A 440 -9.35 -7.98 -14.92
CA ALA A 440 -8.35 -7.75 -13.89
C ALA A 440 -7.08 -7.10 -14.46
N CYS A 441 -6.89 -7.15 -15.78
CA CYS A 441 -5.71 -6.62 -16.48
C CYS A 441 -4.37 -7.21 -16.02
N ASP A 442 -4.42 -8.33 -15.29
CA ASP A 442 -3.26 -9.01 -14.72
C ASP A 442 -2.35 -9.54 -15.84
N ASP A 443 -1.17 -8.92 -15.99
CA ASP A 443 -0.16 -9.37 -16.95
C ASP A 443 0.80 -10.42 -16.38
N GLY A 444 0.59 -10.81 -15.12
CA GLY A 444 1.40 -11.77 -14.39
C GLY A 444 2.72 -11.19 -13.86
N ASP A 445 3.00 -9.90 -14.03
CA ASP A 445 4.16 -9.22 -13.45
C ASP A 445 3.82 -8.67 -12.07
N LYS A 446 4.44 -9.23 -11.01
CA LYS A 446 4.24 -8.73 -9.65
C LYS A 446 4.84 -7.34 -9.41
N CYS A 447 5.52 -6.77 -10.40
CA CYS A 447 6.08 -5.43 -10.42
C CYS A 447 5.22 -4.40 -11.15
N THR A 448 3.99 -4.76 -11.51
CA THR A 448 3.01 -3.81 -12.02
C THR A 448 1.80 -3.68 -11.09
N VAL A 449 1.21 -2.50 -11.13
CA VAL A 449 -0.14 -2.25 -10.64
C VAL A 449 -1.03 -2.26 -11.87
N ASP A 450 -1.82 -3.31 -11.98
CA ASP A 450 -2.69 -3.56 -13.12
C ASP A 450 -4.06 -2.97 -12.84
N GLN A 451 -4.45 -2.02 -13.69
CA GLN A 451 -5.72 -1.33 -13.55
C GLN A 451 -6.36 -1.19 -14.92
N CYS A 452 -7.65 -1.47 -14.98
CA CYS A 452 -8.42 -1.09 -16.14
C CYS A 452 -8.89 0.37 -16.03
N ILE A 453 -8.51 1.18 -17.02
CA ILE A 453 -8.86 2.61 -17.08
C ILE A 453 -9.64 2.87 -18.37
N VAL A 454 -10.95 3.06 -18.25
CA VAL A 454 -11.88 3.28 -19.38
C VAL A 454 -11.40 4.42 -20.29
N ASP A 455 -10.93 5.54 -19.73
CA ASP A 455 -10.48 6.72 -20.49
C ASP A 455 -9.19 6.48 -21.30
N LYS A 456 -8.41 5.45 -20.94
CA LYS A 456 -7.20 5.03 -21.67
C LYS A 456 -7.47 3.87 -22.61
N GLY A 457 -8.73 3.45 -22.75
CA GLY A 457 -9.14 2.41 -23.70
C GLY A 457 -8.93 0.98 -23.21
N GLY A 458 -8.81 0.75 -21.89
CA GLY A 458 -8.72 -0.60 -21.31
C GLY A 458 -7.57 -0.74 -20.31
N CYS A 459 -6.87 -1.87 -20.37
CA CYS A 459 -5.83 -2.24 -19.42
C CYS A 459 -4.60 -1.33 -19.45
N VAL A 460 -4.15 -0.95 -18.25
CA VAL A 460 -2.96 -0.13 -18.02
C VAL A 460 -2.16 -0.73 -16.87
N ASN A 461 -0.93 -1.11 -17.16
CA ASN A 461 -0.02 -1.73 -16.19
C ASN A 461 1.07 -0.71 -15.87
N SER A 462 1.08 -0.23 -14.63
CA SER A 462 2.01 0.82 -14.20
C SER A 462 3.06 0.24 -13.25
N PRO A 463 4.33 0.70 -13.26
CA PRO A 463 5.35 0.18 -12.34
C PRO A 463 4.91 0.28 -10.87
N LEU A 464 5.05 -0.81 -10.12
CA LEU A 464 4.76 -0.89 -8.69
C LEU A 464 5.80 -0.09 -7.88
N ASP A 465 5.31 0.85 -7.05
CA ASP A 465 6.15 1.51 -6.06
C ASP A 465 6.31 0.61 -4.83
N CYS A 466 7.37 -0.20 -4.84
CA CYS A 466 7.67 -1.12 -3.76
C CYS A 466 7.88 -0.45 -2.40
N ARG A 467 8.32 0.81 -2.36
CA ARG A 467 8.52 1.50 -1.09
C ARG A 467 7.18 1.85 -0.44
N ALA A 468 6.21 2.29 -1.25
CA ALA A 468 4.86 2.57 -0.80
C ALA A 468 4.12 1.29 -0.33
N SER A 469 4.35 0.15 -0.98
CA SER A 469 3.64 -1.11 -0.66
C SER A 469 3.93 -1.67 0.73
N PHE A 470 5.12 -1.45 1.28
CA PHE A 470 5.49 -1.97 2.60
C PHE A 470 5.12 -1.06 3.77
N ASN A 471 4.60 0.15 3.49
CA ASN A 471 4.38 1.20 4.50
C ASN A 471 5.56 1.33 5.48
N SER A 472 6.78 1.11 4.97
CA SER A 472 7.95 0.94 5.80
C SER A 472 8.57 2.30 6.05
N SER A 473 8.62 2.69 7.33
CA SER A 473 9.40 3.83 7.80
C SER A 473 10.90 3.54 7.81
N ASP A 474 11.33 2.31 7.46
CA ASP A 474 12.73 1.93 7.42
C ASP A 474 13.45 2.54 6.21
N ILE A 475 14.06 3.69 6.45
CA ILE A 475 14.87 4.43 5.49
C ILE A 475 16.18 3.73 5.11
N CYS A 476 16.56 2.68 5.84
CA CYS A 476 17.76 1.87 5.64
C CYS A 476 17.50 0.55 4.94
N THR A 477 16.28 0.37 4.42
CA THR A 477 15.94 -0.71 3.50
C THR A 477 15.58 -0.11 2.14
N GLU A 478 16.26 -0.59 1.10
CA GLU A 478 15.89 -0.35 -0.29
C GLU A 478 15.06 -1.52 -0.80
N PHE A 479 14.07 -1.21 -1.64
CA PHE A 479 13.20 -2.22 -2.22
C PHE A 479 13.52 -2.36 -3.69
N THR A 480 13.83 -3.58 -4.10
CA THR A 480 13.96 -3.95 -5.51
C THR A 480 12.74 -4.77 -5.90
N CYS A 481 12.28 -4.64 -7.14
CA CYS A 481 11.16 -5.43 -7.61
C CYS A 481 11.65 -6.57 -8.51
N ASP A 482 11.21 -7.78 -8.20
CA ASP A 482 11.39 -8.97 -9.02
C ASP A 482 10.04 -9.38 -9.61
N SER A 483 9.96 -9.60 -10.92
CA SER A 483 8.68 -9.82 -11.60
C SER A 483 7.93 -11.09 -11.18
N GLN A 484 8.61 -12.02 -10.48
CA GLN A 484 8.02 -13.27 -9.98
C GLN A 484 7.80 -13.27 -8.48
N LEU A 485 8.64 -12.58 -7.72
CA LEU A 485 8.59 -12.53 -6.26
C LEU A 485 7.94 -11.26 -5.72
N GLY A 486 7.79 -10.22 -6.54
CA GLY A 486 7.34 -8.90 -6.15
C GLY A 486 8.46 -8.10 -5.48
N CYS A 487 8.10 -7.26 -4.52
CA CYS A 487 9.04 -6.36 -3.86
C CYS A 487 9.92 -7.09 -2.82
N ILE A 488 11.25 -7.02 -3.01
CA ILE A 488 12.27 -7.64 -2.18
C ILE A 488 13.04 -6.55 -1.40
N PRO A 489 13.06 -6.61 -0.06
CA PRO A 489 13.83 -5.69 0.76
C PRO A 489 15.33 -6.04 0.73
N THR A 490 16.16 -5.02 0.62
CA THR A 490 17.63 -5.12 0.60
C THR A 490 18.22 -4.04 1.50
N PRO A 491 19.29 -4.31 2.28
CA PRO A 491 19.91 -3.28 3.11
C PRO A 491 20.47 -2.13 2.27
N LYS A 492 20.14 -0.90 2.64
CA LYS A 492 20.66 0.30 1.99
C LYS A 492 22.16 0.42 2.19
N ILE A 493 22.90 0.54 1.10
CA ILE A 493 24.35 0.74 1.12
C ILE A 493 24.65 2.24 1.01
N CYS A 494 25.24 2.81 2.06
CA CYS A 494 25.63 4.22 2.04
C CYS A 494 26.85 4.47 1.15
N PRO A 495 26.90 5.63 0.46
CA PRO A 495 28.09 6.04 -0.27
C PRO A 495 29.33 5.99 0.64
N GLN A 496 30.44 5.48 0.10
CA GLN A 496 31.71 5.47 0.85
C GLN A 496 32.21 6.90 1.04
N SER A 497 32.73 7.23 2.23
CA SER A 497 33.36 8.54 2.44
C SER A 497 34.61 8.71 1.58
N GLU A 498 34.88 9.94 1.13
CA GLU A 498 36.15 10.32 0.52
C GLU A 498 37.31 10.27 1.53
N ARG A 499 37.01 10.38 2.83
CA ARG A 499 37.96 10.33 3.94
C ARG A 499 38.17 8.90 4.40
N PHE A 500 39.43 8.45 4.47
CA PHE A 500 39.74 7.08 4.88
C PHE A 500 39.40 6.81 6.35
N CYS A 501 39.56 7.84 7.19
CA CYS A 501 39.27 7.78 8.62
C CYS A 501 37.81 8.04 8.97
N GLU A 502 36.90 7.90 8.00
CA GLU A 502 35.47 8.01 8.19
C GLU A 502 34.79 6.72 7.72
N ILE A 503 33.79 6.28 8.47
CA ILE A 503 32.94 5.14 8.14
C ILE A 503 31.58 5.71 7.72
N SER A 504 30.99 5.15 6.67
CA SER A 504 29.60 5.41 6.30
C SER A 504 28.71 4.23 6.68
N GLN A 505 27.54 4.53 7.23
CA GLN A 505 26.56 3.54 7.65
C GLN A 505 25.16 4.14 7.54
N CYS A 506 24.15 3.32 7.25
CA CYS A 506 22.76 3.76 7.35
C CYS A 506 22.28 3.62 8.80
N ASP A 507 21.71 4.68 9.34
CA ASP A 507 21.15 4.72 10.69
C ASP A 507 19.68 5.15 10.60
N ILE A 508 18.80 4.32 11.16
CA ILE A 508 17.35 4.50 11.07
C ILE A 508 16.89 5.72 11.85
N VAL A 509 17.50 6.00 13.01
CA VAL A 509 17.15 7.14 13.86
C VAL A 509 17.61 8.41 13.17
N ALA A 510 18.83 8.42 12.63
CA ALA A 510 19.35 9.57 11.88
C ALA A 510 18.52 9.93 10.63
N GLY A 511 17.69 9.01 10.13
CA GLY A 511 16.93 9.21 8.90
C GLY A 511 17.78 9.00 7.65
N GLY A 512 18.83 8.16 7.70
CA GLY A 512 19.61 7.81 6.51
C GLY A 512 21.11 7.61 6.75
N CYS A 513 21.92 7.99 5.75
CA CYS A 513 23.37 7.74 5.79
C CYS A 513 24.10 8.73 6.69
N ILE A 514 24.78 8.18 7.69
CA ILE A 514 25.65 8.89 8.62
C ILE A 514 27.11 8.62 8.30
N TYR A 515 27.97 9.55 8.71
CA TYR A 515 29.41 9.49 8.53
C TYR A 515 30.09 9.85 9.84
N TYR A 516 30.97 8.98 10.33
CA TYR A 516 31.61 9.15 11.62
C TYR A 516 33.04 8.60 11.65
N ASN A 517 33.82 9.08 12.62
CA ASN A 517 35.24 8.75 12.71
C ASN A 517 35.48 7.25 12.93
N LYS A 518 36.32 6.68 12.08
CA LYS A 518 36.79 5.30 12.15
C LYS A 518 37.54 5.05 13.44
N THR A 519 37.17 3.99 14.15
CA THR A 519 37.93 3.51 15.30
C THR A 519 38.96 2.49 14.85
N CYS A 520 40.23 2.73 15.17
CA CYS A 520 41.30 1.78 14.93
C CYS A 520 41.49 0.90 16.17
N ILE A 521 41.32 -0.41 15.98
CA ILE A 521 41.47 -1.42 17.03
C ILE A 521 42.93 -1.80 17.15
N THR A 522 43.37 -2.11 18.37
CA THR A 522 44.73 -2.57 18.66
C THR A 522 44.68 -3.97 19.25
N ASP A 523 45.78 -4.72 19.15
CA ASP A 523 45.91 -6.04 19.76
C ASP A 523 45.95 -5.97 21.31
N ASN A 524 46.32 -4.80 21.86
CA ASN A 524 46.43 -4.56 23.29
C ASN A 524 45.79 -3.21 23.69
N PRO A 525 44.44 -3.14 23.71
CA PRO A 525 43.70 -1.91 24.02
C PRO A 525 43.88 -1.47 25.48
N ASP A 526 44.47 -2.33 26.30
CA ASP A 526 44.87 -2.03 27.67
C ASP A 526 46.09 -1.12 27.76
N CYS A 527 46.96 -1.15 26.75
CA CYS A 527 48.26 -0.46 26.78
C CYS A 527 48.46 0.49 25.60
N GLU A 528 47.64 0.34 24.56
CA GLU A 528 47.79 1.02 23.30
C GLU A 528 46.42 1.50 22.79
N TYR A 529 46.43 2.56 21.99
CA TYR A 529 45.26 3.04 21.27
C TYR A 529 45.57 3.14 19.78
N GLY A 530 44.57 2.86 18.95
CA GLY A 530 44.69 3.03 17.51
C GLY A 530 44.39 4.47 17.13
N GLN A 531 45.24 5.05 16.30
CA GLN A 531 45.02 6.32 15.64
C GLN A 531 44.83 6.09 14.14
N CYS A 532 43.71 6.56 13.60
CA CYS A 532 43.54 6.59 12.15
C CYS A 532 44.28 7.79 11.57
N ILE A 533 45.05 7.56 10.50
CA ILE A 533 45.82 8.60 9.81
C ILE A 533 45.36 8.66 8.35
N GLU A 534 44.95 9.86 7.93
CA GLU A 534 44.38 10.11 6.60
C GLU A 534 45.45 10.06 5.52
N GLU A 535 46.63 10.65 5.78
CA GLU A 535 47.72 10.77 4.82
C GLU A 535 48.28 9.39 4.40
N SER A 536 48.47 8.50 5.37
CA SER A 536 48.93 7.13 5.12
C SER A 536 47.79 6.14 4.86
N ARG A 537 46.53 6.56 5.01
CA ARG A 537 45.34 5.71 4.89
C ARG A 537 45.48 4.42 5.71
N SER A 538 45.94 4.53 6.96
CA SER A 538 46.21 3.40 7.84
C SER A 538 45.80 3.64 9.29
N CYS A 539 45.61 2.55 10.02
CA CYS A 539 45.50 2.55 11.48
C CYS A 539 46.88 2.33 12.09
N GLU A 540 47.38 3.29 12.85
CA GLU A 540 48.65 3.20 13.57
C GLU A 540 48.41 3.02 15.06
N THR A 541 49.15 2.10 15.69
CA THR A 541 49.07 1.85 17.12
C THR A 541 50.02 2.75 17.89
N LYS A 542 49.54 3.37 18.97
CA LYS A 542 50.33 4.22 19.87
C LYS A 542 50.15 3.77 21.31
N SER A 543 51.24 3.64 22.04
CA SER A 543 51.19 3.39 23.47
C SER A 543 50.67 4.63 24.22
N TYR A 544 49.86 4.42 25.25
CA TYR A 544 49.40 5.53 26.08
C TYR A 544 50.56 6.22 26.82
N LYS A 545 50.38 7.51 27.14
CA LYS A 545 51.32 8.32 27.91
C LYS A 545 50.55 9.11 28.98
N PRO A 546 50.78 8.88 30.29
CA PRO A 546 51.66 7.84 30.85
C PRO A 546 51.21 6.42 30.48
N LEU A 547 52.15 5.46 30.49
CA LEU A 547 51.81 4.04 30.29
C LEU A 547 50.97 3.55 31.47
N PRO A 548 49.86 2.84 31.24
CA PRO A 548 49.01 2.34 32.31
C PRO A 548 49.81 1.42 33.22
N PHE A 549 49.55 1.46 34.53
CA PHE A 549 50.35 0.70 35.51
C PHE A 549 50.47 -0.80 35.16
N LYS A 550 49.37 -1.41 34.71
CA LYS A 550 49.29 -2.81 34.26
C LYS A 550 50.16 -3.15 33.05
N CYS A 551 50.60 -2.15 32.29
CA CYS A 551 51.45 -2.28 31.11
C CYS A 551 52.93 -2.08 31.42
N SER A 552 53.26 -1.58 32.61
CA SER A 552 54.63 -1.50 33.09
C SER A 552 55.12 -2.89 33.51
N GLY A 553 56.33 -3.28 33.12
CA GLY A 553 56.87 -4.65 33.29
C GLY A 553 56.99 -5.17 34.74
N ALA A 554 56.52 -4.42 35.75
CA ALA A 554 56.52 -4.80 37.16
C ALA A 554 55.24 -5.55 37.61
N ALA A 555 54.16 -5.58 36.82
CA ALA A 555 52.89 -6.20 37.20
C ALA A 555 52.58 -7.49 36.41
N LYS A 556 53.49 -8.48 36.41
CA LYS A 556 53.14 -9.88 36.08
C LYS A 556 52.58 -10.59 37.31
N ALA A 557 51.47 -10.08 37.85
CA ALA A 557 50.61 -10.80 38.79
C ALA A 557 49.26 -10.08 38.78
N GLY A 558 48.19 -10.83 38.49
CA GLY A 558 46.87 -10.30 38.14
C GLY A 558 46.31 -9.33 39.18
N VAL A 559 46.34 -8.05 38.83
CA VAL A 559 45.45 -7.05 39.41
C VAL A 559 44.51 -6.65 38.30
N ALA A 560 43.39 -7.36 38.21
CA ALA A 560 42.20 -6.81 37.58
C ALA A 560 41.83 -5.58 38.42
N ILE A 561 42.09 -4.39 37.88
CA ILE A 561 41.45 -3.19 38.41
C ILE A 561 40.02 -3.24 37.88
N ALA A 562 39.21 -4.14 38.44
CA ALA A 562 37.77 -3.92 38.50
C ALA A 562 37.56 -2.65 39.33
N GLY A 563 36.65 -1.76 38.91
CA GLY A 563 36.49 -0.36 39.36
C GLY A 563 36.41 -0.08 40.87
N ALA A 564 36.51 -1.07 41.76
CA ALA A 564 36.32 -0.94 43.19
C ALA A 564 37.42 -0.18 43.99
N ALA A 565 38.45 0.40 43.36
CA ALA A 565 39.56 1.03 44.11
C ALA A 565 39.66 2.57 44.02
N VAL A 566 38.81 3.27 43.28
CA VAL A 566 38.99 4.73 43.08
C VAL A 566 38.07 5.61 43.95
N ALA A 567 37.05 5.06 44.60
CA ALA A 567 36.12 5.88 45.40
C ALA A 567 36.60 6.26 46.83
N GLY A 568 37.86 6.05 47.22
CA GLY A 568 38.22 6.10 48.65
C GLY A 568 39.61 6.58 49.08
N ILE A 569 40.39 7.32 48.28
CA ILE A 569 41.67 7.87 48.76
C ILE A 569 41.80 9.36 48.45
N VAL A 570 41.16 10.17 49.29
CA VAL A 570 41.62 11.53 49.63
C VAL A 570 41.74 11.61 51.14
N LEU A 571 42.72 10.93 51.74
CA LEU A 571 43.29 11.32 53.03
C LEU A 571 44.77 10.92 53.04
N GLY A 572 45.61 11.90 53.38
CA GLY A 572 47.03 11.92 53.02
C GLY A 572 47.94 10.98 53.80
N GLY A 573 49.19 10.96 53.35
CA GLY A 573 50.36 10.58 54.14
C GLY A 573 50.69 9.09 54.10
N VAL A 574 51.78 8.78 53.40
CA VAL A 574 52.79 7.74 53.71
C VAL A 574 52.38 6.72 54.78
N ALA A 575 52.02 5.50 54.35
CA ALA A 575 52.44 4.21 54.93
C ALA A 575 51.40 3.09 54.74
N VAL A 576 51.18 2.55 53.53
CA VAL A 576 50.43 1.29 53.40
C VAL A 576 50.86 0.48 52.17
N LEU A 577 51.85 -0.41 52.34
CA LEU A 577 52.14 -1.47 51.36
C LEU A 577 51.75 -2.87 51.87
N LEU A 578 51.29 -2.99 53.12
CA LEU A 578 50.96 -4.28 53.75
C LEU A 578 49.46 -4.49 54.05
N LEU A 579 48.60 -3.46 54.08
CA LEU A 579 47.14 -3.64 54.20
C LEU A 579 46.43 -3.86 52.84
N ALA A 580 47.08 -3.51 51.73
CA ALA A 580 46.50 -3.65 50.38
C ALA A 580 46.23 -5.12 50.00
N ALA A 581 47.07 -6.07 50.44
CA ALA A 581 46.88 -7.49 50.13
C ALA A 581 45.71 -8.14 50.89
N PHE A 582 45.39 -7.66 52.10
CA PHE A 582 44.29 -8.20 52.90
C PHE A 582 42.94 -7.53 52.53
N GLY A 583 42.97 -6.24 52.19
CA GLY A 583 41.82 -5.51 51.66
C GLY A 583 41.40 -5.99 50.26
N ALA A 584 42.36 -6.27 49.37
CA ALA A 584 42.08 -6.80 48.03
C ALA A 584 41.41 -8.17 48.07
N LYS A 585 41.81 -9.05 48.99
CA LYS A 585 41.17 -10.37 49.15
C LYS A 585 39.73 -10.25 49.65
N LYS A 586 39.48 -9.39 50.65
CA LYS A 586 38.13 -9.19 51.22
C LYS A 586 37.21 -8.42 50.26
N GLY A 587 37.77 -7.49 49.48
CA GLY A 587 37.06 -6.78 48.42
C GLY A 587 36.75 -7.67 47.22
N PHE A 588 37.66 -8.58 46.84
CA PHE A 588 37.40 -9.61 45.83
C PHE A 588 36.37 -10.64 46.29
N GLU A 589 36.41 -11.04 47.57
CA GLU A 589 35.37 -11.89 48.17
C GLU A 589 34.01 -11.17 48.22
N HIS A 590 33.97 -9.86 48.49
CA HIS A 590 32.75 -9.04 48.47
C HIS A 590 32.20 -8.81 47.04
N TRP A 591 33.07 -8.52 46.06
CA TRP A 591 32.73 -8.42 44.63
C TRP A 591 32.23 -9.76 44.07
N ARG A 592 32.81 -10.89 44.49
CA ARG A 592 32.32 -12.23 44.12
C ARG A 592 30.93 -12.52 44.72
N ASP A 593 30.65 -11.98 45.91
CA ASP A 593 29.36 -12.16 46.58
C ASP A 593 28.28 -11.19 46.06
N SER A 594 28.66 -10.02 45.50
CA SER A 594 27.74 -9.06 44.85
C SER A 594 27.54 -9.27 43.34
N SER A 595 28.55 -9.79 42.62
CA SER A 595 28.46 -10.13 41.18
C SER A 595 27.47 -11.26 40.86
N ASN A 596 27.01 -11.99 41.87
CA ASN A 596 25.95 -12.99 41.75
C ASN A 596 24.57 -12.50 42.23
N GLN A 597 24.44 -11.25 42.67
CA GLN A 597 23.13 -10.69 42.99
C GLN A 597 22.48 -10.11 41.73
N ARG A 598 21.89 -11.00 40.93
CA ARG A 598 20.69 -10.59 40.19
C ARG A 598 19.65 -10.26 41.25
N MET A 599 19.25 -8.99 41.35
CA MET A 599 18.12 -8.64 42.21
C MET A 599 16.87 -9.32 41.68
N THR A 600 16.57 -10.51 42.20
CA THR A 600 15.27 -11.13 42.05
C THR A 600 14.31 -10.42 43.02
N GLN A 601 13.48 -9.56 42.43
CA GLN A 601 12.25 -8.98 42.98
C GLN A 601 12.37 -7.86 44.02
N VAL A 602 11.93 -6.66 43.63
CA VAL A 602 11.26 -5.71 44.52
C VAL A 602 9.98 -5.22 43.83
N HIS A 603 8.92 -6.02 43.96
CA HIS A 603 7.57 -5.78 43.45
C HIS A 603 6.78 -4.79 44.34
N ALA A 604 7.24 -3.54 44.45
CA ALA A 604 6.51 -2.54 45.22
C ALA A 604 6.60 -1.13 44.62
N ASN A 605 6.44 -1.01 43.30
CA ASN A 605 6.14 0.28 42.67
C ASN A 605 4.76 0.19 41.98
N PRO A 606 3.73 0.94 42.44
CA PRO A 606 2.40 0.95 41.82
C PRO A 606 2.38 1.55 40.40
N LEU A 607 3.48 2.16 39.95
CA LEU A 607 3.69 2.64 38.58
C LEU A 607 4.58 1.69 37.75
N TYR A 608 5.12 0.63 38.35
CA TYR A 608 5.89 -0.38 37.61
C TYR A 608 4.92 -1.41 37.04
N VAL A 609 4.78 -1.39 35.72
CA VAL A 609 4.17 -2.48 34.97
C VAL A 609 5.31 -3.31 34.40
N GLU A 610 5.37 -4.58 34.78
CA GLU A 610 6.38 -5.52 34.31
C GLU A 610 6.29 -5.63 32.78
N ASN A 611 7.32 -5.20 32.05
CA ASN A 611 7.39 -5.38 30.60
C ASN A 611 7.78 -6.84 30.32
N PRO A 612 7.00 -7.63 29.56
CA PRO A 612 7.31 -9.04 29.28
C PRO A 612 8.63 -9.27 28.53
N ASN A 613 9.22 -8.22 27.93
CA ASN A 613 10.53 -8.24 27.26
C ASN A 613 11.66 -7.65 28.15
N VAL A 614 11.70 -8.02 29.44
CA VAL A 614 12.56 -7.46 30.53
C VAL A 614 14.04 -7.21 30.18
N GLN A 615 14.57 -7.84 29.12
CA GLN A 615 15.99 -7.71 28.74
C GLN A 615 16.28 -6.77 27.57
N HIS A 616 15.31 -6.42 26.72
CA HIS A 616 15.59 -5.60 25.53
C HIS A 616 15.31 -4.11 25.76
N ASN A 617 16.13 -3.24 25.18
CA ASN A 617 15.93 -1.79 25.25
C ASN A 617 14.58 -1.41 24.60
N PRO A 618 13.60 -0.89 25.36
CA PRO A 618 12.26 -0.58 24.86
C PRO A 618 12.25 0.47 23.74
N LEU A 619 13.30 1.29 23.60
CA LEU A 619 13.40 2.28 22.51
C LEU A 619 13.51 1.65 21.12
N TYR A 620 14.04 0.43 21.04
CA TYR A 620 14.36 -0.21 19.76
C TYR A 620 13.51 -1.45 19.49
N VAL A 621 12.57 -1.78 20.38
CA VAL A 621 11.61 -2.85 20.11
C VAL A 621 10.54 -2.26 19.20
N SER A 622 10.50 -2.74 17.95
CA SER A 622 9.40 -2.43 17.05
C SER A 622 8.10 -2.77 17.77
N SER A 623 7.23 -1.78 17.95
CA SER A 623 5.84 -1.96 18.31
C SER A 623 5.12 -2.63 17.14
N THR A 624 5.45 -3.90 16.86
CA THR A 624 4.55 -4.80 16.16
C THR A 624 3.38 -5.08 17.11
N ILE A 625 2.38 -4.20 17.07
CA ILE A 625 0.98 -4.55 17.31
C ILE A 625 0.31 -4.63 15.95
#